data_AF-A0A7S2R9Y4-F1
#
_entry.id   AF-A0A7S2R9Y4-F1
#
_cell.length_a   1.000
_cell.length_b   1.000
_cell.length_c   1.000
_cell.angle_alpha   90.00
_cell.angle_beta   90.00
_cell.angle_gamma   90.00
#
_symmetry.space_group_name_H-M   'P 1'
#
loop_
_entity.id
_entity.type
_entity.pdbx_description
1 polymer ?
#
loop_
_entity_poly.entity_id
_entity_poly.type
_entity_poly.pdbx_seq_one_letter_code
_entity_poly.pdbx_strand_id
1 'polypeptide(L)'
;ILRAVANGEIENVVLSAQQIAFGTRIMMRNSNLDGNMKLMIYNEMPKKNRKYAIQKAVNTMNTLQSIVTQASKIDHPLTKEEMLEMADLYRYARLELNEMYEYLSPNEKDKYYGYLMKVTEYEKKIAEGTYNPELDGIL
;
A
#
# COMPACT_ATOMS: atom_id res chain seq x y z
N ILE A 1 -3.77 3.59 9.16
CA ILE A 1 -5.18 3.34 9.55
C ILE A 1 -5.31 2.08 10.40
N LEU A 2 -5.12 0.86 9.86
CA LEU A 2 -5.31 -0.40 10.62
C LEU A 2 -4.56 -0.45 11.95
N ARG A 3 -3.28 -0.03 11.97
CA ARG A 3 -2.49 0.04 13.20
C ARG A 3 -3.01 1.07 14.21
N ALA A 4 -3.48 2.23 13.74
CA ALA A 4 -4.08 3.26 14.60
C ALA A 4 -5.43 2.81 15.19
N VAL A 5 -6.26 2.12 14.40
CA VAL A 5 -7.49 1.47 14.88
C VAL A 5 -7.16 0.38 15.90
N ALA A 6 -6.17 -0.48 15.62
CA ALA A 6 -5.72 -1.53 16.54
C ALA A 6 -5.14 -0.99 17.87
N ASN A 7 -4.59 0.22 17.85
CA ASN A 7 -4.07 0.91 19.02
C ASN A 7 -5.14 1.72 19.78
N GLY A 8 -6.36 1.83 19.24
CA GLY A 8 -7.43 2.65 19.83
C GLY A 8 -7.27 4.16 19.59
N GLU A 9 -6.38 4.57 18.68
CA GLU A 9 -6.16 5.98 18.32
C GLU A 9 -7.28 6.53 17.43
N ILE A 10 -8.00 5.65 16.74
CA ILE A 10 -9.16 5.97 15.91
C ILE A 10 -10.36 5.18 16.43
N GLU A 11 -11.29 5.88 17.06
CA GLU A 11 -12.53 5.30 17.58
C GLU A 11 -13.63 5.26 16.49
N ASN A 12 -14.62 4.38 16.67
CA ASN A 12 -15.81 4.24 15.81
C ASN A 12 -15.57 3.79 14.35
N VAL A 13 -14.38 3.32 14.00
CA VAL A 13 -14.12 2.71 12.69
C VAL A 13 -14.30 1.19 12.78
N VAL A 14 -15.42 0.69 12.24
CA VAL A 14 -15.65 -0.75 12.08
C VAL A 14 -15.07 -1.18 10.73
N LEU A 15 -13.89 -1.81 10.77
CA LEU A 15 -13.26 -2.44 9.60
C LEU A 15 -13.57 -3.94 9.60
N SER A 16 -14.10 -4.43 8.49
CA SER A 16 -14.24 -5.87 8.26
C SER A 16 -13.13 -6.41 7.37
N ALA A 17 -12.73 -7.65 7.59
CA ALA A 17 -11.75 -8.32 6.72
C ALA A 17 -12.23 -8.41 5.26
N GLN A 18 -13.54 -8.54 5.05
CA GLN A 18 -14.17 -8.47 3.72
C GLN A 18 -13.91 -7.12 3.02
N GLN A 19 -14.04 -6.00 3.74
CA GLN A 19 -13.72 -4.67 3.18
C GLN A 19 -12.24 -4.55 2.81
N ILE A 20 -11.34 -5.09 3.63
CA ILE A 20 -9.90 -5.14 3.31
C ILE A 20 -9.69 -5.93 2.02
N ALA A 21 -10.17 -7.17 1.95
CA ALA A 21 -10.01 -8.03 0.77
C ALA A 21 -10.60 -7.40 -0.50
N PHE A 22 -11.79 -6.80 -0.40
CA PHE A 22 -12.46 -6.13 -1.50
C PHE A 22 -11.69 -4.90 -1.97
N GLY A 23 -11.29 -4.02 -1.05
CA GLY A 23 -10.52 -2.81 -1.36
C GLY A 23 -9.18 -3.13 -2.04
N THR A 24 -8.43 -4.11 -1.52
CA THR A 24 -7.17 -4.52 -2.15
C THR A 24 -7.39 -5.08 -3.55
N ARG A 25 -8.44 -5.89 -3.77
CA ARG A 25 -8.78 -6.41 -5.11
C ARG A 25 -9.13 -5.30 -6.09
N ILE A 26 -9.91 -4.30 -5.65
CA ILE A 26 -10.22 -3.13 -6.47
C ILE A 26 -8.94 -2.40 -6.86
N MET A 27 -8.06 -2.12 -5.90
CA MET A 27 -6.79 -1.46 -6.18
C MET A 27 -5.94 -2.25 -7.20
N MET A 28 -5.83 -3.56 -7.04
CA MET A 28 -5.06 -4.40 -7.96
C MET A 28 -5.67 -4.42 -9.38
N ARG A 29 -7.01 -4.54 -9.48
CA ARG A 29 -7.72 -4.71 -10.76
C ARG A 29 -8.01 -3.38 -11.46
N ASN A 30 -8.66 -2.45 -10.78
CA ASN A 30 -9.12 -1.19 -11.38
C ASN A 30 -7.95 -0.26 -11.70
N SER A 31 -6.91 -0.26 -10.86
CA SER A 31 -5.71 0.51 -11.13
C SER A 31 -4.72 -0.21 -12.05
N ASN A 32 -5.06 -1.41 -12.56
CA ASN A 32 -4.20 -2.27 -13.38
C ASN A 32 -2.75 -2.26 -12.88
N LEU A 33 -2.55 -2.48 -11.58
CA LEU A 33 -1.30 -2.14 -10.91
C LEU A 33 -0.12 -2.92 -11.51
N ASP A 34 -0.32 -4.20 -11.82
CA ASP A 34 0.67 -5.05 -12.49
C ASP A 34 1.05 -4.50 -13.88
N GLY A 35 0.06 -4.11 -14.70
CA GLY A 35 0.29 -3.55 -16.01
C GLY A 35 1.05 -2.23 -15.94
N ASN A 36 0.68 -1.34 -15.02
CA ASN A 36 1.33 -0.05 -14.82
C ASN A 36 2.78 -0.22 -14.34
N MET A 37 3.04 -1.14 -13.39
CA MET A 37 4.41 -1.45 -12.96
C MET A 37 5.26 -2.00 -14.11
N LYS A 38 4.71 -2.90 -14.94
CA LYS A 38 5.40 -3.41 -16.12
C LYS A 38 5.75 -2.30 -17.11
N LEU A 39 4.79 -1.44 -17.44
CA LEU A 39 5.03 -0.31 -18.36
C LEU A 39 6.14 0.60 -17.84
N MET A 40 6.08 0.98 -16.57
CA MET A 40 7.12 1.81 -15.94
C MET A 40 8.50 1.13 -16.00
N ILE A 41 8.59 -0.15 -15.64
CA ILE A 41 9.85 -0.91 -15.67
C ILE A 41 10.44 -0.96 -17.09
N TYR A 42 9.61 -1.24 -18.09
CA TYR A 42 10.10 -1.46 -19.45
C TYR A 42 10.34 -0.17 -20.24
N ASN A 43 9.64 0.91 -19.91
CA ASN A 43 9.71 2.16 -20.66
C ASN A 43 10.58 3.22 -19.96
N GLU A 44 10.59 3.25 -18.62
CA GLU A 44 11.13 4.39 -17.88
C GLU A 44 12.38 4.01 -17.05
N MET A 45 12.54 2.73 -16.69
CA MET A 45 13.70 2.31 -15.92
C MET A 45 14.94 1.97 -16.77
N PRO A 46 16.15 2.39 -16.32
CA PRO A 46 17.40 1.98 -16.92
C PRO A 46 17.51 0.45 -17.01
N LYS A 47 17.94 -0.07 -18.16
CA LYS A 47 18.01 -1.53 -18.42
C LYS A 47 18.73 -2.31 -17.33
N LYS A 48 19.83 -1.75 -16.77
CA LYS A 48 20.61 -2.35 -15.68
C LYS A 48 19.83 -2.57 -14.38
N ASN A 49 18.79 -1.77 -14.13
CA ASN A 49 17.99 -1.85 -12.90
C ASN A 49 16.72 -2.70 -13.06
N ARG A 50 16.30 -3.02 -14.30
CA ARG A 50 15.01 -3.68 -14.58
C ARG A 50 14.85 -5.00 -13.84
N LYS A 51 15.91 -5.81 -13.75
CA LYS A 51 15.86 -7.09 -13.03
C LYS A 51 15.46 -6.90 -11.56
N TYR A 52 16.06 -5.92 -10.89
CA TYR A 52 15.76 -5.62 -9.49
C TYR A 52 14.35 -5.03 -9.35
N ALA A 53 13.97 -4.11 -10.23
CA ALA A 53 12.63 -3.53 -10.23
C ALA A 53 11.52 -4.58 -10.48
N ILE A 54 11.75 -5.55 -11.37
CA ILE A 54 10.83 -6.68 -11.58
C ILE A 54 10.67 -7.47 -10.29
N GLN A 55 11.76 -7.77 -9.59
CA GLN A 55 11.68 -8.49 -8.31
C GLN A 55 10.82 -7.73 -7.30
N LYS A 56 11.01 -6.42 -7.19
CA LYS A 56 10.26 -5.54 -6.30
C LYS A 56 8.77 -5.44 -6.67
N ALA A 57 8.46 -5.34 -7.96
CA ALA A 57 7.07 -5.40 -8.45
C ALA A 57 6.40 -6.74 -8.12
N VAL A 58 7.11 -7.86 -8.33
CA VAL A 58 6.60 -9.21 -8.01
C VAL A 58 6.34 -9.36 -6.52
N ASN A 59 7.28 -8.92 -5.67
CA ASN A 59 7.11 -8.95 -4.22
C ASN A 59 5.88 -8.13 -3.80
N THR A 60 5.74 -6.91 -4.34
CA THR A 60 4.57 -6.05 -4.10
C THR A 60 3.27 -6.77 -4.44
N MET A 61 3.16 -7.34 -5.64
CA MET A 61 1.94 -8.06 -6.06
C MET A 61 1.66 -9.30 -5.22
N ASN A 62 2.69 -10.06 -4.87
CA ASN A 62 2.54 -11.24 -4.02
C ASN A 62 2.06 -10.87 -2.61
N THR A 63 2.57 -9.79 -2.05
CA THR A 63 2.12 -9.28 -0.75
C THR A 63 0.68 -8.80 -0.80
N LEU A 64 0.30 -8.04 -1.83
CA LEU A 64 -1.10 -7.60 -2.02
C LEU A 64 -2.05 -8.80 -2.19
N GLN A 65 -1.65 -9.82 -2.95
CA GLN A 65 -2.42 -11.06 -3.09
C GLN A 65 -2.50 -11.83 -1.76
N SER A 66 -1.46 -11.77 -0.95
CA SER A 66 -1.42 -12.39 0.39
C SER A 66 -2.41 -11.71 1.33
N ILE A 67 -2.45 -10.37 1.33
CA ILE A 67 -3.44 -9.57 2.08
C ILE A 67 -4.86 -10.00 1.69
N VAL A 68 -5.16 -10.03 0.38
CA VAL A 68 -6.48 -10.47 -0.12
C VAL A 68 -6.81 -11.88 0.39
N THR A 69 -5.86 -12.80 0.29
CA THR A 69 -6.07 -14.20 0.63
C THR A 69 -6.28 -14.40 2.13
N GLN A 70 -5.50 -13.72 2.96
CA GLN A 70 -5.62 -13.80 4.41
C GLN A 70 -6.91 -13.13 4.88
N ALA A 71 -7.19 -11.90 4.43
CA ALA A 71 -8.41 -11.19 4.79
C ALA A 71 -9.69 -11.90 4.32
N SER A 72 -9.66 -12.60 3.18
CA SER A 72 -10.82 -13.39 2.71
C SER A 72 -11.11 -14.63 3.56
N LYS A 73 -10.16 -15.10 4.38
CA LYS A 73 -10.33 -16.28 5.25
C LYS A 73 -10.89 -15.92 6.63
N ILE A 74 -10.89 -14.65 6.98
CA ILE A 74 -11.39 -14.15 8.26
C ILE A 74 -12.90 -13.96 8.13
N ASP A 75 -13.66 -14.79 8.83
CA ASP A 75 -15.12 -14.82 8.87
C ASP A 75 -15.70 -14.25 10.17
N HIS A 76 -14.84 -13.69 11.03
CA HIS A 76 -15.15 -13.12 12.32
C HIS A 76 -14.69 -11.65 12.39
N PRO A 77 -15.11 -10.88 13.41
CA PRO A 77 -14.60 -9.53 13.62
C PRO A 77 -13.08 -9.55 13.77
N LEU A 78 -12.40 -8.60 13.11
CA LEU A 78 -10.94 -8.51 13.14
C LEU A 78 -10.44 -8.34 14.58
N THR A 79 -9.55 -9.24 14.98
CA THR A 79 -8.78 -9.12 16.21
C THR A 79 -7.70 -8.04 16.08
N LYS A 80 -7.15 -7.60 17.22
CA LYS A 80 -6.05 -6.63 17.23
C LYS A 80 -4.83 -7.16 16.48
N GLU A 81 -4.50 -8.41 16.71
CA GLU A 81 -3.37 -9.11 16.12
C GLU A 81 -3.52 -9.18 14.59
N GLU A 82 -4.68 -9.59 14.09
CA GLU A 82 -4.95 -9.62 12.64
C GLU A 82 -4.88 -8.23 12.00
N MET A 83 -5.38 -7.18 12.69
CA MET A 83 -5.25 -5.82 12.20
C MET A 83 -3.78 -5.38 12.08
N LEU A 84 -2.95 -5.75 13.06
CA LEU A 84 -1.52 -5.44 13.05
C LEU A 84 -0.79 -6.22 11.96
N GLU A 85 -1.10 -7.50 11.76
CA GLU A 85 -0.53 -8.32 10.69
C GLU A 85 -0.89 -7.76 9.31
N MET A 86 -2.16 -7.40 9.08
CA MET A 86 -2.58 -6.74 7.84
C MET A 86 -1.84 -5.42 7.64
N ALA A 87 -1.69 -4.62 8.69
CA ALA A 87 -0.95 -3.36 8.62
C ALA A 87 0.52 -3.56 8.23
N ASP A 88 1.16 -4.61 8.75
CA ASP A 88 2.55 -4.93 8.44
C ASP A 88 2.73 -5.46 7.01
N LEU A 89 1.77 -6.23 6.49
CA LEU A 89 1.75 -6.62 5.08
C LEU A 89 1.60 -5.41 4.16
N TYR A 90 0.68 -4.50 4.48
CA TYR A 90 0.53 -3.25 3.71
C TYR A 90 1.81 -2.40 3.75
N ARG A 91 2.46 -2.32 4.91
CA ARG A 91 3.75 -1.63 5.06
C ARG A 91 4.83 -2.28 4.19
N TYR A 92 4.91 -3.61 4.18
CA TYR A 92 5.88 -4.32 3.36
C TYR A 92 5.63 -4.12 1.86
N ALA A 93 4.38 -4.20 1.40
CA ALA A 93 4.03 -3.94 0.00
C ALA A 93 4.47 -2.53 -0.44
N ARG A 94 4.28 -1.52 0.42
CA ARG A 94 4.74 -0.15 0.14
C ARG A 94 6.26 -0.04 0.10
N LEU A 95 6.96 -0.70 1.00
CA LEU A 95 8.43 -0.69 1.01
C LEU A 95 8.98 -1.27 -0.30
N GLU A 96 8.47 -2.41 -0.74
CA GLU A 96 8.86 -3.01 -2.02
C GLU A 96 8.52 -2.08 -3.21
N LEU A 97 7.36 -1.43 -3.19
CA LEU A 97 6.98 -0.46 -4.21
C LEU A 97 7.89 0.78 -4.23
N ASN A 98 8.30 1.26 -3.07
CA ASN A 98 9.19 2.42 -2.94
C ASN A 98 10.59 2.10 -3.42
N GLU A 99 11.13 0.95 -3.02
CA GLU A 99 12.44 0.49 -3.48
C GLU A 99 12.44 0.26 -5.00
N MET A 100 11.31 -0.14 -5.59
CA MET A 100 11.16 -0.16 -7.04
C MET A 100 11.31 1.25 -7.65
N TYR A 101 10.65 2.26 -7.10
CA TYR A 101 10.76 3.64 -7.60
C TYR A 101 12.16 4.21 -7.45
N GLU A 102 12.93 3.76 -6.46
CA GLU A 102 14.32 4.19 -6.30
C GLU A 102 15.22 3.85 -7.51
N TYR A 103 14.79 2.92 -8.36
CA TYR A 103 15.50 2.55 -9.59
C TYR A 103 15.21 3.44 -10.81
N LEU A 104 14.23 4.35 -10.72
CA LEU A 104 13.95 5.33 -11.77
C LEU A 104 15.06 6.38 -11.86
N SER A 105 15.15 7.03 -13.02
CA SER A 105 15.97 8.25 -13.14
C SER A 105 15.34 9.39 -12.35
N PRO A 106 16.10 10.41 -11.88
CA PRO A 106 15.54 11.52 -11.10
C PRO A 106 14.33 12.18 -11.76
N ASN A 107 14.39 12.43 -13.07
CA ASN A 107 13.29 13.04 -13.85
C ASN A 107 12.01 12.18 -13.86
N GLU A 108 12.16 10.86 -13.81
CA GLU A 108 11.02 9.94 -13.78
C GLU A 108 10.49 9.77 -12.35
N LYS A 109 11.36 9.82 -11.33
CA LYS A 109 10.94 9.77 -9.91
C LYS A 109 9.97 10.88 -9.57
N ASP A 110 10.21 12.11 -10.04
CA ASP A 110 9.36 13.27 -9.72
C ASP A 110 7.90 13.11 -10.15
N LYS A 111 7.62 12.32 -11.21
CA LYS A 111 6.26 12.00 -11.64
C LYS A 111 5.48 11.21 -10.59
N TYR A 112 6.17 10.41 -9.80
CA TYR A 112 5.60 9.49 -8.81
C TYR A 112 5.80 9.97 -7.37
N TYR A 113 6.78 10.85 -7.13
CA TYR A 113 7.18 11.33 -5.81
C TYR A 113 6.06 12.09 -5.09
N GLY A 114 5.30 12.91 -5.84
CA GLY A 114 4.20 13.69 -5.26
C GLY A 114 3.08 12.82 -4.69
N TYR A 115 2.80 11.66 -5.29
CA TYR A 115 1.82 10.72 -4.75
C TYR A 115 2.38 10.00 -3.51
N LEU A 116 3.64 9.57 -3.58
CA LEU A 116 4.26 8.82 -2.50
C LEU A 116 4.44 9.65 -1.22
N MET A 117 4.88 10.89 -1.36
CA MET A 117 5.00 11.84 -0.25
C MET A 117 3.66 12.07 0.44
N LYS A 118 2.60 12.28 -0.35
CA LYS A 118 1.24 12.49 0.19
C LYS A 118 0.74 11.27 0.97
N VAL A 119 0.94 10.07 0.44
CA VAL A 119 0.56 8.83 1.13
C VAL A 119 1.39 8.63 2.40
N THR A 120 2.69 8.92 2.35
CA THR A 120 3.58 8.79 3.51
C THR A 120 3.26 9.80 4.60
N GLU A 121 3.00 11.06 4.25
CA GLU A 121 2.58 12.11 5.18
C GLU A 121 1.21 11.79 5.79
N TYR A 122 0.27 11.30 4.98
CA TYR A 122 -1.02 10.82 5.46
C TYR A 122 -0.86 9.70 6.50
N GLU A 123 -0.02 8.70 6.22
CA GLU A 123 0.25 7.61 7.15
C GLU A 123 0.93 8.07 8.43
N LYS A 124 1.87 9.01 8.31
CA LYS A 124 2.54 9.63 9.46
C LYS A 124 1.56 10.39 10.34
N LYS A 125 0.69 11.22 9.75
CA LYS A 125 -0.37 11.92 10.48
C LYS A 125 -1.30 10.96 11.21
N ILE A 126 -1.64 9.84 10.59
CA ILE A 126 -2.45 8.81 11.26
C ILE A 126 -1.69 8.14 12.40
N ALA A 127 -0.42 7.77 12.22
CA ALA A 127 0.38 7.13 13.26
C ALA A 127 0.72 8.07 14.43
N GLU A 128 0.73 9.39 14.18
CA GLU A 128 0.95 10.42 15.19
C GLU A 128 -0.37 10.90 15.83
N GLY A 129 -1.53 10.38 15.38
CA GLY A 129 -2.85 10.81 15.85
C GLY A 129 -3.23 12.25 15.44
N THR A 130 -2.53 12.83 14.46
CA THR A 130 -2.72 14.22 14.01
C THR A 130 -3.52 14.35 12.72
N TYR A 131 -4.02 13.24 12.17
CA TYR A 131 -4.84 13.24 10.96
C TYR A 131 -6.23 13.85 11.20
N ASN A 132 -6.59 14.85 10.40
CA ASN A 132 -7.91 15.48 10.44
C ASN A 132 -8.63 15.27 9.08
N PRO A 133 -9.70 14.46 9.03
CA PRO A 133 -10.44 14.16 7.79
C PRO A 133 -11.00 15.39 7.06
N GLU A 134 -11.37 16.45 7.79
CA GLU A 134 -11.96 17.67 7.21
C GLU A 134 -10.90 18.60 6.62
N LEU A 135 -9.67 18.58 7.15
CA LEU A 135 -8.56 19.44 6.71
C LEU A 135 -7.63 18.74 5.71
N ASP A 136 -7.42 17.43 5.89
CA ASP A 136 -6.47 16.64 5.10
C ASP A 136 -7.13 15.93 3.90
N GLY A 137 -8.47 15.88 3.85
CA GLY A 137 -9.24 15.22 2.80
C GLY A 137 -9.14 13.69 2.80
N ILE A 138 -9.93 13.05 1.94
CA ILE A 138 -9.84 11.62 1.63
C ILE A 138 -8.93 11.49 0.41
N LEU A 139 -7.75 10.87 0.59
CA LEU A 139 -6.83 10.50 -0.49
C LEU A 139 -7.40 9.36 -1.33
#